data_AF-A0A956BCH9-F1
#
_entry.id   AF-A0A956BCH9-F1
#
_cell.length_a   1.000
_cell.length_b   1.000
_cell.length_c   1.000
_cell.angle_alpha   90.00
_cell.angle_beta   90.00
_cell.angle_gamma   90.00
#
_symmetry.space_group_name_H-M   'P 1'
#
loop_
_entity.id
_entity.type
_entity.pdbx_description
1 polymer ?
#
loop_
_entity_poly.entity_id
_entity_poly.type
_entity_poly.pdbx_seq_one_letter_code
_entity_poly.pdbx_strand_id
1 'polypeptide(L)'
;MQSSYLNWITQVWTDLVRRKQVRVPAHLGHPRHAGFNRPPLAEPVGQIDDWVLPLRGGSRVHIHEFANGRLIAHLDRIDPERGPVQALAHWLTETRSGAVAITGVLVYLAVRAGAD
;
A
#
# COMPACT_ATOMS: atom_id res chain seq x y z
N MET A 1 11.05 -3.99 -20.15
CA MET A 1 10.68 -2.96 -19.15
C MET A 1 10.23 -3.58 -17.83
N GLN A 2 9.35 -4.59 -17.82
CA GLN A 2 8.95 -5.28 -16.59
C GLN A 2 10.13 -5.98 -15.86
N SER A 3 11.13 -6.49 -16.61
CA SER A 3 12.31 -7.16 -16.05
C SER A 3 13.14 -6.30 -15.10
N SER A 4 13.31 -5.00 -15.38
CA SER A 4 14.11 -4.09 -14.53
C SER A 4 13.47 -3.84 -13.17
N TYR A 5 12.14 -3.66 -13.14
CA TYR A 5 11.40 -3.50 -11.89
C TYR A 5 11.41 -4.77 -11.05
N LEU A 6 11.23 -5.95 -11.65
CA LEU A 6 11.28 -7.22 -10.93
C LEU A 6 12.67 -7.49 -10.33
N ASN A 7 13.74 -7.16 -11.05
CA ASN A 7 15.11 -7.27 -10.55
C ASN A 7 15.33 -6.33 -9.36
N TRP A 8 14.90 -5.07 -9.46
CA TRP A 8 15.00 -4.12 -8.37
C TRP A 8 14.15 -4.54 -7.15
N ILE A 9 12.90 -4.98 -7.35
CA ILE A 9 12.04 -5.51 -6.28
C ILE A 9 12.74 -6.66 -5.55
N THR A 10 13.38 -7.57 -6.29
CA THR A 10 14.15 -8.67 -5.70
C THR A 10 15.30 -8.14 -4.82
N GLN A 11 16.01 -7.09 -5.25
CA GLN A 11 17.10 -6.50 -4.48
C GLN A 11 16.62 -5.83 -3.18
N VAL A 12 15.46 -5.17 -3.21
CA VAL A 12 14.91 -4.46 -2.04
C VAL A 12 13.86 -5.27 -1.28
N TRP A 13 13.69 -6.56 -1.61
CA TRP A 13 12.60 -7.40 -1.11
C TRP A 13 12.57 -7.46 0.43
N THR A 14 13.74 -7.62 1.05
CA THR A 14 13.87 -7.66 2.52
C THR A 14 13.34 -6.38 3.18
N ASP A 15 13.57 -5.21 2.57
CA ASP A 15 13.08 -3.94 3.09
C ASP A 15 11.56 -3.80 2.89
N LEU A 16 11.04 -4.23 1.74
CA LEU A 16 9.61 -4.26 1.45
C LEU A 16 8.83 -5.15 2.43
N VAL A 17 9.30 -6.37 2.68
CA VAL A 17 8.67 -7.30 3.65
C VAL A 17 8.70 -6.75 5.09
N ARG A 18 9.72 -5.95 5.42
CA ARG A 18 9.85 -5.23 6.70
C ARG A 18 9.01 -3.95 6.77
N ARG A 19 8.11 -3.71 5.81
CA ARG A 19 7.23 -2.54 5.70
C ARG A 19 7.99 -1.22 5.59
N LYS A 20 9.23 -1.25 5.08
CA LYS A 20 9.94 -0.01 4.78
C LYS A 20 9.41 0.59 3.49
N GLN A 21 9.32 1.91 3.48
CA GLN A 21 9.16 2.68 2.27
C GLN A 21 10.50 2.81 1.58
N VAL A 22 10.57 2.41 0.31
CA VAL A 22 11.79 2.40 -0.49
C VAL A 22 11.62 3.32 -1.68
N ARG A 23 12.58 4.23 -1.88
CA ARG A 23 12.56 5.12 -3.05
C ARG A 23 12.83 4.30 -4.32
N VAL A 24 11.97 4.46 -5.33
CA VAL A 24 12.18 3.86 -6.65
C VAL A 24 13.28 4.64 -7.38
N PRO A 25 14.34 3.98 -7.87
CA PRO A 25 15.39 4.64 -8.64
C PRO A 25 14.86 5.26 -9.93
N ALA A 26 15.30 6.48 -10.26
CA ALA A 26 14.85 7.21 -11.44
C ALA A 26 15.13 6.47 -12.77
N HIS A 27 16.19 5.65 -12.82
CA HIS A 27 16.56 4.89 -14.02
C HIS A 27 15.60 3.75 -14.37
N LEU A 28 14.69 3.36 -13.48
CA LEU A 28 13.70 2.31 -13.77
C LEU A 28 12.56 2.81 -14.67
N GLY A 29 12.42 4.12 -14.85
CA GLY A 29 11.31 4.72 -15.59
C GLY A 29 9.98 4.66 -14.84
N HIS A 30 8.93 5.20 -15.44
CA HIS A 30 7.64 5.37 -14.79
C HIS A 30 6.87 4.03 -14.64
N PRO A 31 6.24 3.73 -13.48
CA PRO A 31 5.51 2.47 -13.24
C PRO A 31 4.42 2.15 -14.26
N ARG A 32 3.73 3.18 -14.77
CA ARG A 32 2.75 3.10 -15.85
C ARG A 32 3.21 2.35 -17.11
N HIS A 33 4.53 2.32 -17.36
CA HIS A 33 5.15 1.64 -18.51
C HIS A 33 5.80 0.31 -18.13
N ALA A 34 5.71 -0.09 -16.86
CA ALA A 34 6.36 -1.27 -16.29
C ALA A 34 5.37 -2.38 -15.89
N GLY A 35 4.09 -2.25 -16.28
CA GLY A 35 3.04 -3.24 -15.97
C GLY A 35 2.37 -3.03 -14.62
N PHE A 36 2.54 -1.86 -14.00
CA PHE A 36 1.74 -1.45 -12.85
C PHE A 36 0.40 -0.88 -13.33
N ASN A 37 -0.65 -1.15 -12.56
CA ASN A 37 -1.99 -0.60 -12.78
C ASN A 37 -2.27 0.54 -11.81
N ARG A 38 -3.16 1.46 -12.18
CA ARG A 38 -3.71 2.42 -11.21
C ARG A 38 -4.81 1.72 -10.40
N PRO A 39 -4.74 1.72 -9.05
CA PRO A 39 -5.82 1.19 -8.25
C PRO A 39 -7.03 2.13 -8.32
N PRO A 40 -8.27 1.62 -8.16
CA PRO A 40 -9.47 2.45 -8.18
C PRO A 40 -9.60 3.36 -6.94
N LEU A 41 -8.97 2.95 -5.83
CA LEU A 41 -8.98 3.65 -4.55
C LEU A 41 -7.63 3.47 -3.86
N ALA A 42 -7.15 4.55 -3.24
CA ALA A 42 -5.97 4.57 -2.39
C ALA A 42 -6.17 5.60 -1.27
N GLU A 43 -5.60 5.35 -0.09
CA GLU A 43 -5.65 6.31 1.00
C GLU A 43 -4.80 7.54 0.65
N PRO A 44 -5.34 8.77 0.69
CA PRO A 44 -4.57 9.96 0.39
C PRO A 44 -3.59 10.25 1.54
N VAL A 45 -2.30 10.05 1.28
CA VAL A 45 -1.18 10.35 2.20
C VAL A 45 -0.26 11.45 1.66
N GLY A 46 -0.71 12.18 0.64
CA GLY A 46 0.01 13.28 -0.01
C GLY A 46 0.61 12.94 -1.38
N GLN A 47 0.33 11.73 -1.89
CA GLN A 47 0.61 11.35 -3.28
C GLN A 47 -0.39 12.01 -4.25
N ILE A 48 0.02 12.16 -5.50
CA ILE A 48 -0.85 12.61 -6.61
C ILE A 48 -1.40 11.43 -7.42
N ASP A 49 -0.77 10.27 -7.30
CA ASP A 49 -1.15 9.06 -8.03
C ASP A 49 -0.59 7.81 -7.35
N ASP A 50 -1.14 6.67 -7.72
CA ASP A 50 -0.88 5.37 -7.12
C ASP A 50 -0.70 4.31 -8.20
N TRP A 51 0.29 3.43 -8.02
CA TRP A 51 0.61 2.38 -8.96
C TRP A 51 0.82 1.06 -8.24
N VAL A 52 0.14 0.01 -8.70
CA VAL A 52 0.16 -1.30 -8.04
C VAL A 52 0.60 -2.42 -8.98
N LEU A 53 1.40 -3.35 -8.44
CA LEU A 53 1.79 -4.59 -9.10
C LEU A 53 1.38 -5.78 -8.21
N PRO A 54 0.33 -6.54 -8.58
CA PRO A 54 -0.11 -7.69 -7.81
C PRO A 54 0.94 -8.81 -7.84
N LEU A 55 1.13 -9.46 -6.69
CA LEU A 55 2.03 -10.61 -6.54
C LEU A 55 1.21 -11.89 -6.36
N ARG A 56 1.74 -13.03 -6.81
CA ARG A 56 1.04 -14.34 -6.75
C ARG A 56 0.61 -14.75 -5.34
N GLY A 57 1.30 -14.26 -4.30
CA GLY A 57 0.99 -14.53 -2.90
C GLY A 57 -0.20 -13.77 -2.32
N GLY A 58 -0.85 -12.88 -3.09
CA GLY A 58 -1.94 -12.04 -2.60
C GLY A 58 -1.52 -10.77 -1.88
N SER A 59 -0.23 -10.47 -1.89
CA SER A 59 0.31 -9.14 -1.63
C SER A 59 0.43 -8.35 -2.94
N ARG A 60 0.75 -7.07 -2.85
CA ARG A 60 1.08 -6.24 -4.01
C ARG A 60 2.17 -5.23 -3.66
N VAL A 61 2.99 -4.88 -4.64
CA VAL A 61 3.89 -3.72 -4.52
C VAL A 61 3.09 -2.48 -4.86
N HIS A 62 3.04 -1.51 -3.95
CA HIS A 62 2.31 -0.26 -4.12
C HIS A 62 3.32 0.89 -4.14
N ILE A 63 3.26 1.70 -5.20
CA ILE A 63 4.10 2.88 -5.41
C ILE A 63 3.24 4.14 -5.33
N HIS A 64 3.61 5.02 -4.41
CA HIS A 64 3.13 6.39 -4.35
C HIS A 64 3.91 7.28 -5.31
N GLU A 65 3.21 8.03 -6.15
CA GLU A 65 3.78 9.08 -6.98
C GLU A 65 3.50 10.46 -6.36
N PHE A 66 4.54 11.26 -6.18
CA PHE A 66 4.43 12.61 -5.64
C PHE A 66 4.61 13.67 -6.73
N ALA A 67 4.06 14.87 -6.52
CA ALA A 67 4.10 15.98 -7.48
C ALA A 67 5.51 16.37 -7.96
N ASN A 68 6.55 16.07 -7.16
CA ASN A 68 7.95 16.31 -7.52
C ASN A 68 8.60 15.16 -8.32
N GLY A 69 7.80 14.21 -8.81
CA GLY A 69 8.26 13.03 -9.54
C GLY A 69 8.92 11.96 -8.65
N ARG A 70 8.91 12.13 -7.32
CA ARG A 70 9.42 11.10 -6.41
C ARG A 70 8.44 9.93 -6.39
N LEU A 71 9.01 8.73 -6.49
CA LEU A 71 8.28 7.47 -6.42
C LEU A 71 8.72 6.71 -5.16
N ILE A 72 7.76 6.32 -4.33
CA ILE A 72 8.01 5.59 -3.08
C ILE A 72 7.23 4.28 -3.11
N ALA A 73 7.94 3.16 -3.11
CA ALA A 73 7.34 1.83 -3.05
C ALA A 73 7.23 1.33 -1.61
N HIS A 74 6.20 0.53 -1.36
CA HIS A 74 6.09 -0.33 -0.19
C HIS A 74 5.31 -1.60 -0.58
N LEU A 75 5.17 -2.52 0.38
CA LEU A 75 4.42 -3.76 0.19
C LEU A 75 3.12 -3.70 0.98
N ASP A 76 1.99 -3.83 0.29
CA ASP A 76 0.72 -4.20 0.89
C ASP A 76 0.70 -5.71 1.08
N ARG A 77 0.46 -6.19 2.30
CA ARG A 77 0.42 -7.64 2.55
C ARG A 77 -0.84 -8.26 1.98
N ILE A 78 -1.90 -7.46 1.90
CA ILE A 78 -3.20 -7.87 1.43
C ILE A 78 -3.54 -7.01 0.21
N ASP A 79 -3.68 -7.65 -0.95
CA ASP A 79 -4.15 -7.01 -2.16
C ASP A 79 -5.67 -6.81 -2.09
N PRO A 80 -6.16 -5.57 -1.92
CA PRO A 80 -7.58 -5.28 -1.78
C PRO A 80 -8.37 -5.54 -3.07
N GLU A 81 -7.72 -5.65 -4.22
CA GLU A 81 -8.40 -5.87 -5.51
C GLU A 81 -8.80 -7.34 -5.73
N ARG A 82 -8.40 -8.24 -4.82
CA ARG A 82 -8.76 -9.66 -4.87
C ARG A 82 -10.18 -9.97 -4.38
N GLY A 83 -10.87 -9.01 -3.76
CA GLY A 83 -12.25 -9.19 -3.31
C GLY A 83 -12.61 -8.34 -2.09
N PRO A 84 -13.91 -8.28 -1.72
CA PRO A 84 -14.39 -7.41 -0.65
C PRO A 84 -13.82 -7.76 0.74
N VAL A 85 -13.56 -9.05 0.99
CA VAL A 85 -12.95 -9.50 2.25
C VAL A 85 -11.51 -9.00 2.36
N GLN A 86 -10.74 -9.10 1.27
CA GLN A 86 -9.37 -8.60 1.20
C GLN A 86 -9.34 -7.08 1.29
N ALA A 87 -10.26 -6.39 0.63
CA ALA A 87 -10.41 -4.94 0.73
C ALA A 87 -10.66 -4.49 2.18
N LEU A 88 -11.58 -5.15 2.89
CA LEU A 88 -11.86 -4.85 4.29
C LEU A 88 -10.65 -5.15 5.19
N ALA A 89 -10.00 -6.30 5.00
CA ALA A 89 -8.85 -6.69 5.80
C ALA A 89 -7.66 -5.74 5.58
N HIS A 90 -7.40 -5.33 4.34
CA HIS A 90 -6.40 -4.31 4.00
C HIS A 90 -6.73 -2.97 4.65
N TRP A 91 -7.98 -2.50 4.53
CA TRP A 91 -8.41 -1.25 5.15
C TRP A 91 -8.19 -1.26 6.66
N LEU A 92 -8.69 -2.29 7.37
CA LEU A 92 -8.59 -2.40 8.83
C LEU A 92 -7.15 -2.49 9.35
N THR A 93 -6.23 -3.11 8.61
CA THR A 93 -4.92 -3.49 9.14
C THR A 93 -3.73 -2.75 8.54
N GLU A 94 -3.90 -2.09 7.39
CA GLU A 94 -2.80 -1.48 6.63
C GLU A 94 -3.00 0.01 6.32
N THR A 95 -4.21 0.55 6.55
CA THR A 95 -4.50 1.99 6.35
C THR A 95 -4.55 2.76 7.67
N ARG A 96 -4.26 4.07 7.63
CA ARG A 96 -4.38 4.95 8.82
C ARG A 96 -5.84 5.11 9.24
N SER A 97 -6.73 5.25 8.28
CA SER A 97 -8.17 5.37 8.51
C SER A 97 -8.75 4.15 9.21
N GLY A 98 -8.33 2.94 8.84
CA GLY A 98 -8.71 1.72 9.55
C GLY A 98 -8.26 1.72 11.01
N ALA A 99 -7.01 2.12 11.27
CA ALA A 99 -6.49 2.22 12.64
C ALA A 99 -7.30 3.23 13.49
N VAL A 100 -7.62 4.40 12.94
CA VAL A 100 -8.45 5.41 13.61
C VAL A 100 -9.86 4.89 13.92
N ALA A 101 -10.49 4.19 12.97
CA ALA A 101 -11.81 3.61 13.17
C ALA A 101 -11.84 2.59 14.32
N ILE A 102 -10.85 1.68 14.36
CA ILE A 102 -10.71 0.68 15.44
C ILE A 102 -10.53 1.37 16.80
N THR A 103 -9.65 2.36 16.89
CA THR A 103 -9.45 3.12 18.13
C THR A 103 -10.73 3.82 18.58
N GLY A 104 -11.48 4.45 17.67
CA GLY A 104 -12.74 5.09 17.99
C GLY A 104 -13.78 4.14 18.57
N VAL A 105 -13.92 2.94 18.00
CA VAL A 105 -14.82 1.89 18.51
C VAL A 105 -14.41 1.45 19.91
N LEU A 106 -13.11 1.21 20.15
CA LEU A 106 -12.62 0.80 21.46
C LEU A 106 -12.85 1.87 22.53
N VAL A 107 -12.63 3.14 22.20
CA VAL A 107 -12.91 4.27 23.11
C VAL A 107 -14.40 4.35 23.43
N TYR A 108 -15.27 4.25 22.43
CA TYR A 108 -16.72 4.26 22.64
C TYR A 108 -17.18 3.13 23.57
N LEU A 109 -16.68 1.91 23.36
CA LEU A 109 -17.02 0.77 24.21
C LEU A 109 -16.52 0.93 25.64
N ALA A 110 -15.31 1.46 25.83
CA ALA A 110 -14.75 1.72 27.16
C ALA A 110 -15.55 2.79 27.92
N VAL A 111 -15.95 3.88 27.25
CA VAL A 111 -16.80 4.93 27.84
C VAL A 111 -18.15 4.35 28.24
N ARG A 112 -18.76 3.53 27.39
CA ARG A 112 -20.06 2.92 27.68
C ARG A 112 -19.99 1.94 28.84
N ALA A 113 -18.96 1.09 28.87
CA ALA A 113 -18.79 0.09 29.94
C ALA A 113 -18.42 0.70 31.31
N GLY A 114 -17.86 1.92 31.35
CA GLY A 114 -17.60 2.66 32.58
C GLY A 114 -18.74 3.59 33.02
N ALA A 115 -19.81 3.70 32.23
CA ALA A 115 -21.01 4.46 32.55
C ALA A 115 -22.13 3.58 33.15
N ASP A 116 -21.93 2.27 33.18
CA ASP A 116 -22.77 1.25 33.84
C ASP A 116 -22.15 0.85 35.19
#